data_AF-A0A4D6LX32-F1
#
_entry.id   AF-A0A4D6LX32-F1
#
_cell.length_a   1.000
_cell.length_b   1.000
_cell.length_c   1.000
_cell.angle_alpha   90.00
_cell.angle_beta   90.00
_cell.angle_gamma   90.00
#
_symmetry.space_group_name_H-M   'P 1'
#
loop_
_entity.id
_entity.type
_entity.pdbx_description
1 polymer ?
#
loop_
_entity_poly.entity_id
_entity_poly.type
_entity_poly.pdbx_seq_one_letter_code
_entity_poly.pdbx_strand_id
1 'polypeptide(L)'
;MICSRIKRFPALLCAAEFHEDDVLYSERTSRFLKPAFTVIRDQESKCLLVFIRGTRSIKDTLIDTLCAYVSFDHNMVSGHAHRGMVVVADWISKHCIPVLLEALRQYPHFKIKIVGHSLGGGTAALLTHKLREMEELSSTRPTCVTFGLAACVTLELAELGKPFITSIVNGSDIVPTLSASSSHNFIAEGQQCLSNDQVLGSIGILFDIDL
;
A
#
# COMPACT_ATOMS: atom_id res chain seq x y z
N MET A 1 -35.06 -0.09 6.46
CA MET A 1 -34.33 0.84 5.54
C MET A 1 -32.99 0.22 5.16
N ILE A 2 -32.95 -0.54 4.06
CA ILE A 2 -31.75 -1.20 3.53
C ILE A 2 -31.63 -0.74 2.06
N CYS A 3 -31.27 0.52 1.83
CA CYS A 3 -31.10 1.03 0.46
C CYS A 3 -30.23 2.31 0.40
N SER A 4 -29.00 2.26 0.93
CA SER A 4 -28.03 3.37 0.74
C SER A 4 -26.59 2.92 0.51
N ARG A 5 -26.28 1.61 0.59
CA ARG A 5 -24.91 1.10 0.52
C ARG A 5 -24.43 0.74 -0.89
N ILE A 6 -25.34 0.41 -1.82
CA ILE A 6 -25.01 -0.11 -3.16
C ILE A 6 -24.63 1.01 -4.15
N LYS A 7 -25.13 2.24 -3.96
CA LYS A 7 -24.99 3.34 -4.95
C LYS A 7 -23.63 4.06 -4.96
N ARG A 8 -22.71 3.76 -4.04
CA ARG A 8 -21.46 4.55 -3.88
C ARG A 8 -20.32 4.12 -4.80
N PHE A 9 -20.20 2.83 -5.11
CA PHE A 9 -19.11 2.34 -5.96
C PHE A 9 -19.33 2.68 -7.44
N PRO A 10 -20.52 2.46 -8.04
CA PRO A 10 -20.79 2.91 -9.41
C PRO A 10 -20.65 4.44 -9.57
N ALA A 11 -21.07 5.21 -8.56
CA ALA A 11 -20.89 6.66 -8.58
C ALA A 11 -19.41 7.09 -8.53
N LEU A 12 -18.55 6.35 -7.81
CA LEU A 12 -17.12 6.61 -7.77
C LEU A 12 -16.43 6.23 -9.08
N LEU A 13 -16.83 5.12 -9.71
CA LEU A 13 -16.36 4.77 -11.05
C LEU A 13 -16.73 5.86 -12.04
N CYS A 14 -18.00 6.28 -12.05
CA CYS A 14 -18.47 7.35 -12.94
C CYS A 14 -17.72 8.68 -12.71
N ALA A 15 -17.48 9.07 -11.46
CA ALA A 15 -16.70 10.27 -11.14
C ALA A 15 -15.22 10.16 -11.53
N ALA A 16 -14.67 8.95 -11.57
CA ALA A 16 -13.33 8.64 -12.04
C ALA A 16 -13.30 8.23 -13.52
N GLU A 17 -14.40 8.43 -14.24
CA GLU A 17 -14.56 8.15 -15.67
C GLU A 17 -14.31 6.67 -16.07
N PHE A 18 -14.50 5.73 -15.13
CA PHE A 18 -14.45 4.29 -15.39
C PHE A 18 -15.84 3.69 -15.65
N HIS A 19 -15.92 2.73 -16.57
CA HIS A 19 -17.13 1.93 -16.81
C HIS A 19 -17.17 0.70 -15.90
N GLU A 20 -18.35 0.09 -15.71
CA GLU A 20 -18.45 -1.16 -14.93
C GLU A 20 -17.64 -2.30 -15.58
N ASP A 21 -17.55 -2.31 -16.91
CA ASP A 21 -16.77 -3.31 -17.68
C ASP A 21 -15.24 -3.15 -17.54
N ASP A 22 -14.78 -2.04 -16.95
CA ASP A 22 -13.37 -1.86 -16.63
C ASP A 22 -13.00 -2.53 -15.30
N VAL A 23 -13.99 -2.91 -14.47
CA VAL A 23 -13.74 -3.57 -13.18
C VAL A 23 -13.48 -5.06 -13.39
N LEU A 24 -12.22 -5.46 -13.33
CA LEU A 24 -11.80 -6.85 -13.48
C LEU A 24 -12.03 -7.68 -12.21
N TYR A 25 -11.91 -7.05 -11.05
CA TYR A 25 -12.14 -7.68 -9.76
C TYR A 25 -12.52 -6.65 -8.70
N SER A 26 -13.43 -7.00 -7.78
CA SER A 26 -13.79 -6.12 -6.67
C SER A 26 -14.14 -6.92 -5.43
N GLU A 27 -13.30 -6.85 -4.39
CA GLU A 27 -13.69 -7.26 -3.04
C GLU A 27 -14.31 -6.05 -2.32
N ARG A 28 -15.59 -6.17 -1.95
CA ARG A 28 -16.36 -5.08 -1.36
C ARG A 28 -16.52 -5.22 0.16
N THR A 29 -16.21 -6.38 0.72
CA THR A 29 -16.40 -6.68 2.14
C THR A 29 -15.10 -6.49 2.90
N SER A 30 -15.04 -5.48 3.77
CA SER A 30 -13.93 -5.38 4.73
C SER A 30 -14.16 -6.35 5.90
N ARG A 31 -13.28 -7.33 6.05
CA ARG A 31 -13.17 -8.17 7.26
C ARG A 31 -11.81 -7.93 7.91
N PHE A 32 -11.61 -8.45 9.11
CA PHE A 32 -10.32 -8.38 9.79
C PHE A 32 -9.19 -8.87 8.87
N LEU A 33 -8.17 -8.03 8.65
CA LEU A 33 -7.03 -8.24 7.74
C LEU A 33 -7.39 -8.53 6.26
N LYS A 34 -8.61 -8.19 5.83
CA LYS A 34 -9.10 -8.36 4.47
C LYS A 34 -9.80 -7.07 4.04
N PRO A 35 -9.04 -6.02 3.67
CA PRO A 35 -9.62 -4.76 3.24
C PRO A 35 -10.33 -4.94 1.89
N ALA A 36 -11.22 -4.01 1.60
CA ALA A 36 -11.76 -3.89 0.25
C ALA A 36 -10.65 -3.44 -0.72
N PHE A 37 -10.58 -4.08 -1.87
CA PHE A 37 -9.70 -3.66 -2.96
C PHE A 37 -10.37 -3.94 -4.30
N THR A 38 -9.93 -3.27 -5.36
CA THR A 38 -10.50 -3.40 -6.69
C THR A 38 -9.40 -3.35 -7.73
N VAL A 39 -9.49 -4.22 -8.75
CA VAL A 39 -8.63 -4.20 -9.93
C VAL A 39 -9.43 -3.61 -11.09
N ILE A 40 -8.92 -2.54 -11.68
CA ILE A 40 -9.55 -1.81 -12.78
C ILE A 40 -8.61 -1.79 -13.98
N ARG A 41 -9.13 -2.01 -15.18
CA ARG A 41 -8.44 -1.82 -16.45
C ARG A 41 -8.68 -0.40 -16.92
N ASP A 42 -7.65 0.43 -16.88
CA ASP A 42 -7.65 1.77 -17.46
C ASP A 42 -7.10 1.72 -18.89
N GLN A 43 -7.98 1.89 -19.87
CA GLN A 43 -7.59 1.85 -21.28
C GLN A 43 -6.86 3.11 -21.74
N GLU A 44 -7.21 4.27 -21.17
CA GLU A 44 -6.64 5.56 -21.56
C GLU A 44 -5.17 5.62 -21.15
N SER A 45 -4.87 5.32 -19.88
CA SER A 45 -3.48 5.30 -19.39
C SER A 45 -2.75 3.99 -19.66
N LYS A 46 -3.42 3.00 -20.28
CA LYS A 46 -2.90 1.65 -20.56
C LYS A 46 -2.34 0.98 -19.29
N CYS A 47 -3.13 0.99 -18.22
CA CYS A 47 -2.73 0.50 -16.91
C CYS A 47 -3.76 -0.45 -16.31
N LEU A 48 -3.27 -1.41 -15.53
CA LEU A 48 -4.05 -2.19 -14.57
C LEU A 48 -3.87 -1.54 -13.21
N LEU A 49 -4.94 -0.94 -12.69
CA LEU A 49 -4.98 -0.22 -11.43
C LEU A 49 -5.45 -1.15 -10.31
N VAL A 50 -4.67 -1.28 -9.25
CA VAL A 50 -5.07 -1.99 -8.02
C VAL A 50 -5.34 -0.97 -6.93
N PHE A 51 -6.62 -0.67 -6.68
CA PHE A 51 -7.05 0.25 -5.64
C PHE A 51 -7.23 -0.48 -4.31
N ILE A 52 -6.45 -0.11 -3.30
CA ILE A 52 -6.49 -0.66 -1.95
C ILE A 52 -7.09 0.37 -1.01
N ARG A 53 -8.24 0.04 -0.44
CA ARG A 53 -8.93 0.93 0.48
C ARG A 53 -8.24 0.97 1.84
N GLY A 54 -8.08 2.17 2.40
CA GLY A 54 -7.75 2.35 3.82
C GLY A 54 -8.87 1.91 4.77
N THR A 55 -8.57 1.91 6.07
CA THR A 55 -9.47 1.50 7.15
C THR A 55 -10.59 2.52 7.37
N ARG A 56 -11.76 2.06 7.82
CA ARG A 56 -12.96 2.91 7.98
C ARG A 56 -13.43 3.05 9.42
N SER A 57 -12.84 2.30 10.35
CA SER A 57 -13.25 2.27 11.75
C SER A 57 -12.04 2.07 12.66
N ILE A 58 -12.07 2.64 13.87
CA ILE A 58 -11.09 2.40 14.94
C ILE A 58 -11.07 0.92 15.36
N LYS A 59 -12.11 0.12 15.03
CA LYS A 59 -12.06 -1.34 15.15
C LYS A 59 -11.26 -2.03 14.03
N ASP A 60 -11.08 -1.37 12.88
CA ASP A 60 -10.10 -1.74 11.86
C ASP A 60 -8.69 -1.21 12.22
N THR A 61 -8.59 -0.26 13.15
CA THR A 61 -7.33 0.13 13.83
C THR A 61 -6.83 -0.95 14.80
N LEU A 62 -7.49 -2.11 14.93
CA LEU A 62 -6.85 -3.33 15.47
C LEU A 62 -5.76 -3.91 14.54
N ILE A 63 -5.23 -3.08 13.64
CA ILE A 63 -3.93 -3.25 13.01
C ILE A 63 -2.82 -2.59 13.87
N ASP A 64 -3.15 -1.68 14.80
CA ASP A 64 -2.22 -1.17 15.83
C ASP A 64 -1.78 -2.25 16.83
N THR A 65 -2.60 -3.24 17.14
CA THR A 65 -2.25 -4.24 18.17
C THR A 65 -1.41 -5.42 17.67
N LEU A 66 -1.00 -5.41 16.40
CA LEU A 66 0.22 -6.10 16.00
C LEU A 66 1.31 -5.03 15.79
N CYS A 67 1.70 -4.33 16.87
CA CYS A 67 2.91 -3.49 17.00
C CYS A 67 4.23 -4.26 16.71
N ALA A 68 4.16 -5.38 15.98
CA ALA A 68 5.31 -6.18 15.63
C ALA A 68 5.72 -5.82 14.20
N TYR A 69 7.00 -5.53 14.05
CA TYR A 69 7.65 -5.56 12.75
C TYR A 69 8.09 -6.99 12.45
N VAL A 70 8.06 -7.38 11.18
CA VAL A 70 8.58 -8.66 10.68
C VAL A 70 9.67 -8.40 9.66
N SER A 71 10.63 -9.32 9.54
CA SER A 71 11.65 -9.24 8.49
C SER A 71 11.00 -9.18 7.12
N PHE A 72 11.51 -8.28 6.29
CA PHE A 72 11.04 -8.07 4.93
C PHE A 72 12.25 -7.72 4.07
N ASP A 73 12.54 -8.58 3.10
CA ASP A 73 13.69 -8.44 2.23
C ASP A 73 13.21 -8.16 0.79
N HIS A 74 13.90 -7.27 0.09
CA HIS A 74 13.62 -6.92 -1.31
C HIS A 74 14.92 -6.61 -2.03
N ASN A 75 15.18 -7.22 -3.20
CA ASN A 75 16.40 -6.99 -3.99
C ASN A 75 17.71 -7.00 -3.15
N MET A 76 17.90 -8.02 -2.31
CA MET A 76 19.05 -8.18 -1.40
C MET A 76 19.20 -7.12 -0.29
N VAL A 77 18.24 -6.20 -0.16
CA VAL A 77 18.16 -5.28 0.98
C VAL A 77 17.25 -5.91 2.03
N SER A 78 17.81 -6.19 3.19
CA SER A 78 17.05 -6.66 4.35
C SER A 78 16.58 -5.50 5.20
N GLY A 79 15.34 -5.59 5.66
CA GLY A 79 14.73 -4.62 6.55
C GLY A 79 13.57 -5.22 7.32
N HIS A 80 12.72 -4.35 7.85
CA HIS A 80 11.51 -4.78 8.53
C HIS A 80 10.28 -4.06 8.00
N ALA A 81 9.14 -4.71 8.10
CA ALA A 81 7.85 -4.17 7.68
C ALA A 81 6.76 -4.40 8.74
N HIS A 82 5.76 -3.53 8.75
CA HIS A 82 4.63 -3.62 9.66
C HIS A 82 3.85 -4.93 9.43
N ARG A 83 3.84 -5.84 10.41
CA ARG A 83 3.31 -7.21 10.24
C ARG A 83 1.88 -7.23 9.71
N GLY A 84 1.01 -6.39 10.27
CA GLY A 84 -0.39 -6.33 9.83
C GLY A 84 -0.53 -5.96 8.35
N MET A 85 0.32 -5.04 7.86
CA MET A 85 0.26 -4.59 6.47
C MET A 85 0.88 -5.63 5.53
N VAL A 86 1.91 -6.36 5.97
CA VAL A 86 2.49 -7.50 5.24
C VAL A 86 1.45 -8.60 5.04
N VAL A 87 0.76 -9.00 6.11
CA VAL A 87 -0.28 -10.04 6.05
C VAL A 87 -1.41 -9.64 5.09
N VAL A 88 -1.81 -8.37 5.12
CA VAL A 88 -2.82 -7.85 4.19
C VAL A 88 -2.30 -7.86 2.76
N ALA A 89 -1.05 -7.42 2.52
CA ALA A 89 -0.45 -7.43 1.18
C ALA A 89 -0.35 -8.86 0.62
N ASP A 90 0.01 -9.84 1.45
CA ASP A 90 0.02 -11.26 1.09
C ASP A 90 -1.38 -11.82 0.80
N TRP A 91 -2.40 -11.33 1.49
CA TRP A 91 -3.77 -11.72 1.21
C TRP A 91 -4.23 -11.12 -0.13
N ILE A 92 -3.95 -9.83 -0.40
CA ILE A 92 -4.29 -9.18 -1.67
C ILE A 92 -3.55 -9.83 -2.83
N SER A 93 -2.24 -10.12 -2.70
CA SER A 93 -1.43 -10.71 -3.76
C SER A 93 -2.03 -12.02 -4.27
N LYS A 94 -2.47 -12.90 -3.36
CA LYS A 94 -3.13 -14.18 -3.70
C LYS A 94 -4.39 -14.03 -4.55
N HIS A 95 -5.08 -12.89 -4.47
CA HIS A 95 -6.32 -12.64 -5.20
C HIS A 95 -6.08 -11.76 -6.44
N CYS A 96 -5.15 -10.81 -6.38
CA CYS A 96 -4.91 -9.87 -7.46
C CYS A 96 -4.00 -10.45 -8.54
N ILE A 97 -2.99 -11.27 -8.19
CA ILE A 97 -2.02 -11.80 -9.16
C ILE A 97 -2.69 -12.59 -10.28
N PRO A 98 -3.60 -13.55 -10.03
CA PRO A 98 -4.27 -14.29 -11.10
C PRO A 98 -5.05 -13.37 -12.04
N VAL A 99 -5.71 -12.34 -11.49
CA VAL A 99 -6.48 -11.35 -12.27
C VAL A 99 -5.54 -10.50 -13.13
N LEU A 100 -4.41 -10.05 -12.56
CA LEU A 100 -3.41 -9.25 -13.28
C LEU A 100 -2.76 -10.05 -14.41
N LEU A 101 -2.38 -11.30 -14.17
CA LEU A 101 -1.80 -12.16 -15.18
C LEU A 101 -2.77 -12.43 -16.32
N GLU A 102 -4.03 -12.74 -16.02
CA GLU A 102 -5.06 -12.95 -17.06
C GLU A 102 -5.28 -11.67 -17.89
N ALA A 103 -5.36 -10.51 -17.22
CA ALA A 103 -5.49 -9.24 -17.91
C ALA A 103 -4.28 -8.93 -18.80
N LEU A 104 -3.06 -9.22 -18.35
CA LEU A 104 -1.83 -9.03 -19.13
C LEU A 104 -1.74 -9.96 -20.35
N ARG A 105 -2.40 -11.13 -20.35
CA ARG A 105 -2.50 -11.96 -21.57
C ARG A 105 -3.31 -11.26 -22.65
N GLN A 106 -4.34 -10.53 -22.27
CA GLN A 106 -5.20 -9.76 -23.19
C GLN A 106 -4.59 -8.39 -23.53
N TYR A 107 -3.86 -7.81 -22.59
CA TYR A 107 -3.29 -6.46 -22.67
C TYR A 107 -1.78 -6.47 -22.35
N PRO A 108 -0.92 -7.09 -23.18
CA PRO A 108 0.49 -7.34 -22.86
C PRO A 108 1.34 -6.07 -22.71
N HIS A 109 0.87 -4.94 -23.22
CA HIS A 109 1.57 -3.65 -23.13
C HIS A 109 1.18 -2.83 -21.90
N PHE A 110 0.22 -3.29 -21.11
CA PHE A 110 -0.27 -2.53 -19.97
C PHE A 110 0.72 -2.54 -18.81
N LYS A 111 0.74 -1.45 -18.05
CA LYS A 111 1.54 -1.32 -16.82
C LYS A 111 0.69 -1.63 -15.60
N ILE A 112 1.32 -2.02 -14.49
CA ILE A 112 0.62 -2.22 -13.23
C ILE A 112 0.87 -1.00 -12.33
N LYS A 113 -0.21 -0.40 -11.82
CA LYS A 113 -0.14 0.66 -10.82
C LYS A 113 -0.98 0.30 -9.61
N ILE A 114 -0.40 0.44 -8.43
CA ILE A 114 -1.08 0.19 -7.16
C ILE A 114 -1.39 1.54 -6.53
N VAL A 115 -2.61 1.72 -6.03
CA VAL A 115 -3.05 2.96 -5.41
C VAL A 115 -3.63 2.67 -4.04
N GLY A 116 -3.22 3.43 -3.03
CA GLY A 116 -3.69 3.25 -1.67
C GLY A 116 -3.73 4.54 -0.85
N HIS A 117 -4.57 4.58 0.18
CA HIS A 117 -4.68 5.70 1.11
C HIS A 117 -4.51 5.24 2.56
N SER A 118 -3.81 6.03 3.38
CA SER A 118 -3.57 5.74 4.81
C SER A 118 -2.95 4.35 4.99
N LEU A 119 -3.57 3.48 5.78
CA LEU A 119 -3.14 2.10 5.95
C LEU A 119 -3.11 1.31 4.62
N GLY A 120 -4.07 1.60 3.73
CA GLY A 120 -4.09 1.02 2.39
C GLY A 120 -2.90 1.47 1.54
N GLY A 121 -2.32 2.64 1.83
CA GLY A 121 -1.07 3.12 1.23
C GLY A 121 0.13 2.27 1.64
N GLY A 122 0.29 1.99 2.93
CA GLY A 122 1.37 1.11 3.42
C GLY A 122 1.25 -0.31 2.87
N THR A 123 0.04 -0.86 2.82
CA THR A 123 -0.23 -2.14 2.13
C THR A 123 0.09 -2.07 0.64
N ALA A 124 -0.27 -0.98 -0.06
CA ALA A 124 0.03 -0.79 -1.47
C ALA A 124 1.54 -0.76 -1.76
N ALA A 125 2.32 -0.06 -0.93
CA ALA A 125 3.77 -0.05 -1.00
C ALA A 125 4.37 -1.47 -0.86
N LEU A 126 3.96 -2.20 0.18
CA LEU A 126 4.44 -3.57 0.41
C LEU A 126 4.03 -4.54 -0.70
N LEU A 127 2.80 -4.42 -1.21
CA LEU A 127 2.37 -5.20 -2.37
C LEU A 127 3.24 -4.89 -3.59
N THR A 128 3.58 -3.62 -3.82
CA THR A 128 4.42 -3.21 -4.95
C THR A 128 5.82 -3.81 -4.89
N HIS A 129 6.45 -3.82 -3.71
CA HIS A 129 7.71 -4.55 -3.51
C HIS A 129 7.58 -6.02 -3.88
N LYS A 130 6.54 -6.71 -3.38
CA LYS A 130 6.31 -8.13 -3.69
C LYS A 130 6.10 -8.39 -5.18
N LEU A 131 5.27 -7.59 -5.85
CA LEU A 131 5.01 -7.76 -7.29
C LEU A 131 6.24 -7.49 -8.16
N ARG A 132 7.19 -6.67 -7.67
CA ARG A 132 8.46 -6.41 -8.36
C ARG A 132 9.46 -7.55 -8.26
N GLU A 133 9.39 -8.38 -7.23
CA GLU A 133 10.20 -9.60 -7.10
C GLU A 133 9.67 -10.75 -7.96
N MET A 134 8.45 -10.63 -8.49
CA MET A 134 7.86 -11.68 -9.33
C MET A 134 8.37 -11.56 -10.76
N GLU A 135 9.03 -12.62 -11.24
CA GLU A 135 9.58 -12.67 -12.59
C GLU A 135 8.50 -12.47 -13.66
N GLU A 136 7.31 -13.05 -13.47
CA GLU A 136 6.19 -12.97 -14.41
C GLU A 136 5.64 -11.54 -14.58
N LEU A 137 5.86 -10.68 -13.58
CA LEU A 137 5.37 -9.29 -13.59
C LEU A 137 6.51 -8.26 -13.78
N SER A 138 7.77 -8.71 -13.80
CA SER A 138 8.96 -7.85 -13.88
C SER A 138 8.93 -6.88 -15.08
N SER A 139 8.48 -7.34 -16.24
CA SER A 139 8.37 -6.56 -17.49
C SER A 139 7.38 -5.37 -17.39
N THR A 140 6.40 -5.48 -16.49
CA THR A 140 5.41 -4.42 -16.26
C THR A 140 5.96 -3.27 -15.42
N ARG A 141 7.06 -3.51 -14.67
CA ARG A 141 7.67 -2.57 -13.72
C ARG A 141 6.62 -1.91 -12.81
N PRO A 142 5.96 -2.67 -11.90
CA PRO A 142 4.90 -2.14 -11.05
C PRO A 142 5.33 -0.86 -10.31
N THR A 143 4.40 0.09 -10.20
CA THR A 143 4.57 1.36 -9.49
C THR A 143 3.43 1.59 -8.50
N CYS A 144 3.65 2.46 -7.52
CA CYS A 144 2.70 2.74 -6.45
C CYS A 144 2.49 4.24 -6.30
N VAL A 145 1.25 4.67 -6.14
CA VAL A 145 0.89 6.02 -5.71
C VAL A 145 0.07 5.93 -4.44
N THR A 146 0.47 6.66 -3.41
CA THR A 146 -0.15 6.58 -2.10
C THR A 146 -0.49 7.96 -1.56
N PHE A 147 -1.55 8.05 -0.77
CA PHE A 147 -2.01 9.28 -0.14
C PHE A 147 -2.02 9.10 1.38
N GLY A 148 -1.28 9.92 2.11
CA GLY A 148 -1.14 9.82 3.57
C GLY A 148 -0.60 8.46 4.00
N LEU A 149 0.40 7.91 3.29
CA LEU A 149 0.93 6.57 3.55
C LEU A 149 1.32 6.39 5.01
N ALA A 150 0.72 5.40 5.69
CA ALA A 150 1.16 5.00 7.03
C ALA A 150 2.53 4.34 6.96
N ALA A 151 3.45 4.74 7.83
CA ALA A 151 4.80 4.21 7.88
C ALA A 151 4.80 2.67 8.04
N CYS A 152 5.39 1.98 7.06
CA CYS A 152 5.19 0.54 6.90
C CYS A 152 6.48 -0.28 6.78
N VAL A 153 7.64 0.36 6.59
CA VAL A 153 8.94 -0.29 6.37
C VAL A 153 10.09 0.48 7.03
N THR A 154 11.27 -0.14 7.19
CA THR A 154 12.51 0.54 7.61
C THR A 154 13.03 1.49 6.52
N LEU A 155 13.96 2.37 6.91
CA LEU A 155 14.50 3.41 6.03
C LEU A 155 15.15 2.82 4.77
N GLU A 156 15.90 1.73 4.89
CA GLU A 156 16.62 1.09 3.78
C GLU A 156 15.63 0.61 2.70
N LEU A 157 14.52 0.01 3.12
CA LEU A 157 13.44 -0.42 2.23
C LEU A 157 12.68 0.78 1.64
N ALA A 158 12.48 1.85 2.41
CA ALA A 158 11.86 3.07 1.93
C ALA A 158 12.72 3.76 0.85
N GLU A 159 14.03 3.85 1.06
CA GLU A 159 15.01 4.35 0.08
C GLU A 159 14.99 3.51 -1.19
N LEU A 160 14.99 2.18 -1.06
CA LEU A 160 14.87 1.26 -2.19
C LEU A 160 13.57 1.44 -2.98
N GLY A 161 12.49 1.83 -2.31
CA GLY A 161 11.17 2.09 -2.89
C GLY A 161 11.06 3.39 -3.68
N LYS A 162 11.92 4.38 -3.45
CA LYS A 162 11.84 5.72 -4.06
C LYS A 162 11.63 5.73 -5.59
N PRO A 163 12.30 4.88 -6.38
CA PRO A 163 12.14 4.91 -7.84
C PRO A 163 10.76 4.44 -8.35
N PHE A 164 9.92 3.85 -7.49
CA PHE A 164 8.65 3.26 -7.91
C PHE A 164 7.49 3.45 -6.92
N ILE A 165 7.70 4.13 -5.79
CA ILE A 165 6.66 4.48 -4.83
C ILE A 165 6.61 6.00 -4.70
N THR A 166 5.49 6.58 -5.07
CA THR A 166 5.17 8.00 -4.84
C THR A 166 4.23 8.11 -3.65
N SER A 167 4.66 8.81 -2.60
CA SER A 167 3.82 9.11 -1.45
C SER A 167 3.45 10.59 -1.45
N ILE A 168 2.15 10.86 -1.45
CA ILE A 168 1.56 12.19 -1.42
C ILE A 168 1.08 12.45 0.01
N VAL A 169 1.65 13.46 0.65
CA VAL A 169 1.35 13.82 2.03
C VAL A 169 0.73 15.21 2.04
N ASN A 170 -0.46 15.33 2.64
CA ASN A 170 -1.13 16.61 2.76
C ASN A 170 -0.62 17.36 4.00
N GLY A 171 0.41 18.21 3.87
CA GLY A 171 0.86 19.17 4.89
C GLY A 171 0.79 18.67 6.35
N SER A 172 -0.29 19.01 7.04
CA SER A 172 -0.55 18.65 8.45
C SER A 172 -1.01 17.20 8.70
N ASP A 173 -0.96 16.32 7.69
CA ASP A 173 -1.34 14.92 7.83
C ASP A 173 -0.33 14.20 8.72
N ILE A 174 -0.82 13.74 9.87
CA ILE A 174 -0.03 13.00 10.85
C ILE A 174 0.11 11.52 10.50
N VAL A 175 -0.69 10.96 9.59
CA VAL A 175 -0.66 9.51 9.30
C VAL A 175 0.73 9.00 8.88
N PRO A 176 1.51 9.71 8.05
CA PRO A 176 2.89 9.31 7.75
C PRO A 176 3.84 9.36 8.96
N THR A 177 3.53 10.18 9.97
CA THR A 177 4.30 10.30 11.22
C THR A 177 3.76 9.39 12.33
N LEU A 178 2.55 8.86 12.17
CA LEU A 178 1.94 7.80 12.97
C LEU A 178 2.49 6.43 12.54
N SER A 179 3.78 6.22 12.75
CA SER A 179 4.31 4.86 12.98
C SER A 179 4.16 4.55 14.47
N ALA A 180 4.39 3.31 14.91
CA ALA A 180 4.44 2.99 16.35
C ALA A 180 5.40 3.93 17.14
N SER A 181 6.30 4.66 16.45
CA SER A 181 7.10 5.76 17.02
C SER A 181 6.31 6.97 17.55
N SER A 182 5.07 7.25 17.10
CA SER A 182 4.24 8.34 17.65
C SER A 182 3.42 7.94 18.86
N SER A 183 3.07 6.66 19.03
CA SER A 183 2.50 6.17 20.28
C SER A 183 3.57 6.01 21.37
N HIS A 184 4.85 5.98 20.97
CA HIS A 184 5.97 5.56 21.79
C HIS A 184 7.28 6.24 21.31
N ASN A 185 7.75 7.32 21.93
CA ASN A 185 8.67 7.28 23.09
C ASN A 185 9.04 5.91 23.74
N PHE A 186 8.68 4.75 23.15
CA PHE A 186 9.00 3.39 23.61
C PHE A 186 9.83 2.64 22.55
N ILE A 187 10.71 3.35 21.83
CA ILE A 187 12.10 2.90 21.83
C ILE A 187 12.70 3.42 23.14
N ALA A 188 12.18 2.98 24.30
CA ALA A 188 13.03 2.81 25.46
C ALA A 188 13.86 1.53 25.29
N GLU A 189 13.46 0.67 24.34
CA GLU A 189 13.67 -0.77 24.44
C GLU A 189 14.02 -1.39 23.08
N GLY A 190 14.80 -0.67 22.28
CA GLY A 190 15.91 -1.32 21.58
C GLY A 190 17.03 -1.64 22.59
N GLN A 191 16.69 -2.23 23.74
CA GLN A 191 17.51 -2.46 24.94
C GLN A 191 18.68 -3.44 24.70
N GLN A 192 19.08 -3.64 23.43
CA GLN A 192 20.07 -4.63 23.05
C GLN A 192 20.95 -4.21 21.87
N CYS A 193 21.01 -2.92 21.53
CA CYS A 193 22.15 -2.35 20.80
C CYS A 193 23.07 -1.65 21.81
N LEU A 194 23.75 -2.48 22.59
CA LEU A 194 24.84 -2.08 23.49
C LEU A 194 25.95 -1.41 22.68
N SER A 195 26.51 -0.36 23.26
CA SER A 195 27.77 0.32 22.93
C SER A 195 27.85 1.13 21.63
N ASN A 196 27.95 2.45 21.85
CA ASN A 196 28.57 3.49 21.01
C ASN A 196 27.69 4.28 20.04
N ASP A 197 27.47 5.53 20.47
CA ASP A 197 27.35 6.79 19.74
C ASP A 197 27.20 6.76 18.22
N GLN A 198 25.97 6.99 17.73
CA GLN A 198 25.63 8.21 16.97
C GLN A 198 24.12 8.25 16.72
N VAL A 199 23.48 9.27 17.28
CA VAL A 199 22.05 9.59 17.12
C VAL A 199 21.88 10.49 15.90
N LEU A 200 20.99 10.16 14.96
CA LEU A 200 20.32 11.15 14.09
C LEU A 200 19.09 10.58 13.34
N GLY A 201 17.92 11.05 13.76
CA GLY A 201 16.84 11.54 12.86
C GLY A 201 16.02 10.53 12.04
N SER A 202 14.84 10.16 12.55
CA SER A 202 13.76 9.62 11.70
C SER A 202 13.10 10.78 10.94
N ILE A 203 13.40 10.93 9.65
CA ILE A 203 12.80 11.94 8.78
C ILE A 203 11.65 11.30 7.99
N GLY A 204 10.43 11.80 8.22
CA GLY A 204 9.33 11.63 7.28
C GLY A 204 9.66 12.38 5.99
N ILE A 205 9.73 11.67 4.88
CA ILE A 205 10.08 12.27 3.59
C ILE A 205 8.87 13.08 3.11
N LEU A 206 8.97 14.40 3.26
CA LEU A 206 8.10 15.40 2.66
C LEU A 206 8.57 15.61 1.20
N PHE A 207 7.71 15.40 0.23
CA PHE A 207 7.92 15.91 -1.13
C PHE A 207 6.93 17.05 -1.39
N ASP A 208 7.47 18.24 -1.65
CA ASP A 208 6.74 19.32 -2.28
C ASP A 208 6.28 18.86 -3.67
N ILE A 209 4.99 19.03 -3.95
CA ILE A 209 4.44 18.93 -5.30
C ILE A 209 4.24 20.35 -5.78
N ASP A 210 5.16 20.85 -6.60
CA ASP A 210 4.82 21.94 -7.52
C ASP A 210 3.92 21.34 -8.62
N LEU A 211 2.66 21.77 -8.61
CA LEU A 211 1.65 21.51 -9.64
C LEU A 211 1.99 22.21 -10.96
#